data_AF-A0A1E3BPJ9-F1
#
_entry.id   AF-A0A1E3BPJ9-F1
#
_cell.length_a   1.000
_cell.length_b   1.000
_cell.length_c   1.000
_cell.angle_alpha   90.00
_cell.angle_beta   90.00
_cell.angle_gamma   90.00
#
_symmetry.space_group_name_H-M   'P 1'
#
loop_
_entity.id
_entity.type
_entity.pdbx_description
1 polymer ?
#
loop_
_entity_poly.entity_id
_entity_poly.type
_entity_poly.pdbx_seq_one_letter_code
_entity_poly.pdbx_strand_id
1 'polypeptide(L)'
;MTNIQVLDNPTMHNLLINLSKEESFTFREIIEHTLESFSVNGERQYQPPPSIVNRPNGQNTLFRPFTSDTCIGTKITVESGPDGQGRKSPPHGVIVLTDSKGNPTGLLSSNEITGYRTSMNAFRFLGERMWIIL
;
A
#
# COMPACT_ATOMS: atom_id res chain seq x y z
N MET A 1 -17.96 -20.98 -0.21
CA MET A 1 -18.09 -19.50 -0.22
C MET A 1 -16.69 -18.95 -0.02
N THR A 2 -16.19 -18.16 -0.97
CA THR A 2 -14.89 -17.48 -0.83
C THR A 2 -15.05 -16.42 0.26
N ASN A 3 -14.34 -16.59 1.38
CA ASN A 3 -14.42 -15.65 2.49
C ASN A 3 -13.54 -14.43 2.16
N ILE A 4 -14.16 -13.27 1.96
CA ILE A 4 -13.44 -12.02 1.72
C ILE A 4 -12.95 -11.50 3.07
N GLN A 5 -11.64 -11.23 3.19
CA GLN A 5 -11.11 -10.62 4.41
C GLN A 5 -11.32 -9.11 4.38
N VAL A 6 -11.90 -8.56 5.44
CA VAL A 6 -12.08 -7.11 5.60
C VAL A 6 -11.30 -6.67 6.83
N LEU A 7 -10.24 -5.89 6.64
CA LEU A 7 -9.39 -5.40 7.72
C LEU A 7 -9.48 -3.87 7.79
N ASP A 8 -10.14 -3.36 8.83
CA ASP A 8 -10.27 -1.93 9.09
C ASP A 8 -8.98 -1.33 9.68
N ASN A 9 -8.98 -0.02 9.93
CA ASN A 9 -7.77 0.66 10.40
C ASN A 9 -7.27 0.14 11.76
N PRO A 10 -8.11 0.02 12.81
CA PRO A 10 -7.66 -0.51 14.09
C PRO A 10 -7.16 -1.95 14.00
N THR A 11 -7.81 -2.80 13.19
CA THR A 11 -7.36 -4.18 12.99
C THR A 11 -6.00 -4.22 12.30
N MET A 12 -5.82 -3.43 11.24
CA MET A 12 -4.54 -3.33 10.55
C MET A 12 -3.43 -2.78 11.45
N HIS A 13 -3.73 -1.75 12.25
CA HIS A 13 -2.79 -1.18 13.19
C HIS A 13 -2.31 -2.23 14.20
N ASN A 14 -3.26 -2.90 14.85
CA ASN A 14 -2.97 -3.94 15.84
C ASN A 14 -2.18 -5.10 15.24
N LEU A 15 -2.48 -5.51 14.00
CA LEU A 15 -1.74 -6.57 13.32
C LEU A 15 -0.27 -6.16 13.09
N LEU A 16 -0.04 -4.95 12.57
CA LEU A 16 1.30 -4.49 12.18
C LEU A 16 2.21 -4.20 13.39
N ILE A 17 1.66 -3.72 14.51
CA ILE A 17 2.46 -3.45 15.72
C ILE A 17 2.76 -4.71 16.54
N ASN A 18 1.97 -5.78 16.37
CA ASN A 18 2.10 -7.02 17.12
C ASN A 18 2.74 -8.15 16.29
N LEU A 19 3.35 -7.82 15.14
CA LEU A 19 4.15 -8.80 14.39
C LEU A 19 5.27 -9.33 15.30
N SER A 20 5.39 -10.64 15.37
CA SER A 20 6.55 -11.27 15.97
C SER A 20 7.83 -10.89 15.22
N LYS A 21 8.98 -11.18 15.84
CA LYS A 21 10.29 -10.97 15.21
C LYS A 21 10.40 -11.73 13.89
N GLU A 22 9.94 -12.97 13.85
CA GLU A 22 9.98 -13.85 12.67
C GLU A 22 9.06 -13.34 11.54
N GLU A 23 7.85 -12.92 11.88
CA GLU A 23 6.91 -12.32 10.92
C GLU A 23 7.46 -11.00 10.37
N SER A 24 8.10 -10.18 11.20
CA SER A 24 8.73 -8.93 10.78
C SER A 24 9.88 -9.17 9.78
N PHE A 25 10.69 -10.22 10.00
CA PHE A 25 11.74 -10.61 9.04
C PHE A 25 11.15 -11.11 7.73
N THR A 26 10.14 -11.98 7.81
CA THR A 26 9.45 -12.52 6.63
C THR A 26 8.83 -11.39 5.81
N PHE A 27 8.15 -10.45 6.46
CA PHE A 27 7.52 -9.31 5.81
C PHE A 27 8.54 -8.40 5.12
N ARG A 28 9.70 -8.18 5.75
CA ARG A 28 10.82 -7.45 5.16
C ARG A 28 11.36 -8.15 3.92
N GLU A 29 11.63 -9.45 3.98
CA GLU A 29 12.13 -10.24 2.85
C GLU A 29 11.17 -10.21 1.66
N ILE A 30 9.86 -10.30 1.91
CA ILE A 30 8.83 -10.18 0.86
C ILE A 30 8.92 -8.82 0.16
N ILE A 31 9.08 -7.72 0.91
CA ILE A 31 9.20 -6.39 0.33
C ILE A 31 10.50 -6.24 -0.46
N GLU A 32 11.61 -6.78 0.03
CA GLU A 32 12.90 -6.77 -0.67
C GLU A 32 12.80 -7.50 -2.02
N HIS A 33 12.28 -8.72 -2.02
CA HIS A 33 12.05 -9.49 -3.25
C HIS A 33 11.06 -8.81 -4.20
N THR A 34 10.03 -8.16 -3.69
CA THR A 34 9.06 -7.42 -4.51
C THR A 34 9.73 -6.21 -5.18
N LEU A 35 10.55 -5.46 -4.43
CA LEU A 35 11.28 -4.30 -4.96
C LEU A 35 12.33 -4.71 -5.98
N GLU A 36 13.04 -5.80 -5.74
CA GLU A 36 13.99 -6.39 -6.69
C GLU A 36 13.26 -6.82 -7.98
N SER A 37 12.15 -7.56 -7.82
CA SER A 37 11.36 -8.05 -8.96
C SER A 37 10.83 -6.91 -9.82
N PHE A 38 10.32 -5.86 -9.18
CA PHE A 38 9.89 -4.64 -9.85
C PHE A 38 11.06 -3.91 -10.52
N SER A 39 12.20 -3.75 -9.84
CA SER A 39 13.27 -2.88 -10.31
C SER A 39 14.13 -3.50 -11.40
N VAL A 40 14.45 -4.80 -11.29
CA VAL A 40 15.45 -5.46 -12.15
C VAL A 40 14.95 -6.73 -12.83
N ASN A 41 13.97 -7.46 -12.27
CA ASN A 41 13.52 -8.73 -12.86
C ASN A 41 12.30 -8.59 -13.78
N GLY A 42 12.07 -7.39 -14.33
CA GLY A 42 11.11 -7.17 -15.40
C GLY A 42 9.64 -7.04 -14.98
N GLU A 43 9.31 -7.14 -13.69
CA GLU A 43 7.91 -7.06 -13.22
C GLU A 43 7.30 -5.66 -13.47
N ARG A 44 8.14 -4.62 -13.56
CA ARG A 44 7.71 -3.24 -13.84
C ARG A 44 6.89 -3.09 -15.12
N GLN A 45 7.13 -3.91 -16.14
CA GLN A 45 6.42 -3.80 -17.42
C GLN A 45 4.94 -4.19 -17.30
N TYR A 46 4.58 -4.98 -16.29
CA TYR A 46 3.21 -5.42 -16.05
C TYR A 46 2.43 -4.46 -15.13
N GLN A 47 3.11 -3.53 -14.48
CA GLN A 47 2.48 -2.61 -13.53
C GLN A 47 1.73 -1.48 -14.27
N PRO A 48 0.40 -1.36 -14.11
CA PRO A 48 -0.34 -0.31 -14.81
C PRO A 48 -0.01 1.08 -14.23
N PRO A 49 -0.13 2.15 -15.04
CA PRO A 49 0.14 3.50 -14.56
C PRO A 49 -0.88 3.94 -13.50
N PRO A 50 -0.48 4.78 -12.54
CA PRO A 50 -1.43 5.40 -11.63
C PRO A 50 -2.37 6.36 -12.38
N SER A 51 -3.59 6.53 -11.88
CA SER A 51 -4.56 7.47 -12.45
C SER A 51 -5.13 8.40 -11.38
N ILE A 52 -5.37 9.67 -11.75
CA ILE A 52 -5.85 10.72 -10.84
C ILE A 52 -7.17 11.28 -11.36
N VAL A 53 -8.14 11.48 -10.47
CA VAL A 53 -9.40 12.18 -10.75
C VAL A 53 -9.52 13.36 -9.82
N ASN A 54 -9.56 14.57 -10.39
CA ASN A 54 -9.82 15.80 -9.66
C ASN A 54 -11.29 16.21 -9.87
N ARG A 55 -11.99 16.46 -8.78
CA ARG A 55 -13.39 16.92 -8.80
C ARG A 55 -13.45 18.43 -8.60
N PRO A 56 -14.46 19.12 -9.16
CA PRO A 56 -14.63 20.57 -8.97
C PRO A 56 -14.76 21.03 -7.52
N ASN A 57 -15.19 20.15 -6.62
CA ASN A 57 -15.28 20.42 -5.17
C ASN A 57 -13.93 20.34 -4.44
N GLY A 58 -12.81 20.22 -5.17
CA GLY A 58 -11.47 20.13 -4.61
C GLY A 58 -11.08 18.74 -4.09
N GLN A 59 -11.95 17.72 -4.22
CA GLN A 59 -11.59 16.33 -3.93
C GLN A 59 -10.64 15.81 -5.01
N ASN A 60 -9.59 15.11 -4.58
CA ASN A 60 -8.67 14.39 -5.45
C ASN A 60 -8.73 12.90 -5.10
N THR A 61 -8.83 12.04 -6.11
CA THR A 61 -8.74 10.59 -5.94
C THR A 61 -7.61 10.03 -6.78
N LEU A 62 -6.71 9.29 -6.14
CA LEU A 62 -5.60 8.61 -6.76
C LEU A 62 -5.82 7.09 -6.72
N PHE A 63 -5.78 6.47 -7.89
CA PHE A 63 -5.83 5.03 -8.05
C PHE A 63 -4.43 4.53 -8.40
N ARG A 64 -3.95 3.54 -7.65
CA ARG A 64 -2.67 2.87 -7.87
C ARG A 64 -2.92 1.38 -8.05
N PRO A 65 -3.24 0.95 -9.29
CA PRO A 65 -3.35 -0.46 -9.61
C PRO A 65 -1.98 -1.14 -9.53
N PHE A 66 -1.99 -2.45 -9.29
CA PHE A 66 -0.83 -3.32 -9.40
C PHE A 66 -1.29 -4.71 -9.79
N THR A 67 -0.38 -5.49 -10.38
CA THR A 67 -0.65 -6.85 -10.85
C THR A 67 0.50 -7.77 -10.48
N SER A 68 0.20 -9.05 -10.34
CA SER A 68 1.14 -10.16 -10.42
C SER A 68 0.46 -11.33 -11.14
N ASP A 69 1.20 -12.41 -11.32
CA ASP A 69 0.69 -13.70 -11.81
C ASP A 69 -0.43 -14.32 -10.95
N THR A 70 -0.47 -13.95 -9.67
CA THR A 70 -1.26 -14.59 -8.62
C THR A 70 -2.29 -13.66 -7.98
N CYS A 71 -2.07 -12.35 -8.05
CA CYS A 71 -2.90 -11.35 -7.37
C CYS A 71 -3.01 -10.07 -8.20
N ILE A 72 -4.20 -9.47 -8.22
CA ILE A 72 -4.44 -8.16 -8.81
C ILE A 72 -5.07 -7.28 -7.76
N GLY A 73 -4.65 -6.02 -7.68
CA GLY A 73 -5.23 -5.09 -6.73
C GLY A 73 -5.12 -3.64 -7.13
N THR A 74 -5.75 -2.80 -6.32
CA THR A 74 -5.62 -1.35 -6.45
C THR A 74 -5.67 -0.70 -5.08
N LYS A 75 -4.76 0.26 -4.87
CA LYS A 75 -4.87 1.21 -3.77
C LYS A 75 -5.63 2.44 -4.25
N ILE A 76 -6.74 2.75 -3.58
CA ILE A 76 -7.54 3.95 -3.81
C ILE A 76 -7.26 4.90 -2.66
N THR A 77 -6.81 6.12 -2.96
CA THR A 77 -6.57 7.18 -1.97
C THR A 77 -7.43 8.37 -2.31
N VAL A 78 -8.20 8.83 -1.33
CA VAL A 78 -9.08 9.99 -1.42
C VAL A 78 -8.50 11.08 -0.55
N GLU A 79 -8.21 12.21 -1.18
CA GLU A 79 -7.96 13.48 -0.51
C GLU A 79 -9.26 14.28 -0.59
N SER A 80 -9.90 14.50 0.55
CA SER A 80 -11.12 15.29 0.61
C SER A 80 -10.86 16.73 0.18
N GLY A 81 -11.86 17.32 -0.49
CA GLY A 81 -11.87 18.76 -0.72
C GLY A 81 -11.86 19.54 0.60
N PRO A 82 -11.53 20.85 0.57
CA PRO A 82 -11.60 21.68 1.75
C PRO A 82 -13.02 21.68 2.32
N ASP A 83 -13.13 21.58 3.64
CA ASP A 83 -14.40 21.79 4.32
C ASP A 83 -14.86 23.26 4.24
N GLY A 84 -16.03 23.58 4.78
CA GLY A 84 -16.55 24.96 4.81
C GLY A 84 -15.66 25.96 5.57
N GLN A 85 -14.61 25.50 6.27
CA GLN A 85 -13.62 26.30 6.99
C GLN A 85 -12.24 26.27 6.29
N GLY A 86 -12.13 25.69 5.09
CA GLY A 86 -10.89 25.58 4.34
C GLY A 86 -9.92 24.49 4.81
N ARG A 87 -10.29 23.66 5.79
CA ARG A 87 -9.45 22.57 6.30
C ARG A 87 -9.58 21.34 5.41
N LYS A 88 -8.46 20.66 5.19
CA LYS A 88 -8.43 19.37 4.49
C LYS A 88 -8.28 18.25 5.51
N SER A 89 -9.08 17.21 5.37
CA SER A 89 -8.87 15.96 6.11
C SER A 89 -7.60 15.27 5.61
N PRO A 90 -6.91 14.49 6.47
CA PRO A 90 -5.84 13.62 6.03
C PRO A 90 -6.30 12.70 4.89
N PRO A 91 -5.41 12.32 3.95
CA PRO A 91 -5.75 11.34 2.93
C PRO A 91 -6.16 10.01 3.56
N HIS A 92 -7.27 9.46 3.09
CA HIS A 92 -7.74 8.13 3.50
C HIS A 92 -7.76 7.22 2.28
N GLY A 93 -7.59 5.92 2.49
CA GLY A 93 -7.63 5.01 1.37
C GLY A 93 -7.85 3.56 1.74
N VAL A 94 -8.15 2.77 0.72
CA VAL A 94 -8.36 1.33 0.82
C VAL A 94 -7.50 0.61 -0.21
N ILE A 95 -7.15 -0.65 0.09
CA ILE A 95 -6.55 -1.58 -0.85
C ILE A 95 -7.57 -2.67 -1.12
N VAL A 96 -7.89 -2.88 -2.39
CA VAL A 96 -8.74 -3.97 -2.86
C VAL A 96 -7.84 -5.03 -3.49
N LEU A 97 -8.05 -6.28 -3.13
CA LEU A 97 -7.32 -7.44 -3.62
C LEU A 97 -8.25 -8.44 -4.28
N THR A 98 -7.77 -9.03 -5.37
CA THR A 98 -8.43 -10.09 -6.14
C THR A 98 -7.43 -11.19 -6.49
N ASP A 99 -7.93 -12.41 -6.67
CA ASP A 99 -7.13 -13.50 -7.22
C ASP A 99 -6.88 -13.33 -8.72
N SER A 100 -6.08 -14.22 -9.33
CA SER A 100 -5.82 -14.23 -10.77
C SER A 100 -7.05 -14.45 -11.67
N LYS A 101 -8.21 -14.81 -11.08
CA LYS A 101 -9.49 -14.98 -11.77
C LYS A 101 -10.41 -13.77 -11.58
N GLY A 102 -9.99 -12.76 -10.83
CA GLY A 102 -10.77 -11.57 -10.52
C GLY A 102 -11.77 -11.75 -9.37
N ASN A 103 -11.71 -12.84 -8.60
CA ASN A 103 -12.55 -12.99 -7.41
C ASN A 103 -11.98 -12.15 -6.26
N PRO A 104 -12.82 -11.43 -5.51
CA PRO A 104 -12.36 -10.63 -4.39
C PRO A 104 -11.78 -11.52 -3.27
N THR A 105 -10.61 -11.14 -2.76
CA THR A 105 -9.93 -11.84 -1.67
C THR A 105 -9.78 -10.97 -0.43
N GLY A 106 -9.67 -9.64 -0.58
CA GLY A 106 -9.49 -8.75 0.55
C GLY A 106 -9.85 -7.28 0.30
N LEU A 107 -10.25 -6.61 1.37
CA LEU A 107 -10.47 -5.18 1.46
C LEU A 107 -9.77 -4.65 2.73
N LEU A 108 -8.75 -3.82 2.56
CA LEU A 108 -7.87 -3.39 3.64
C LEU A 108 -7.86 -1.87 3.78
N SER A 109 -7.86 -1.34 5.01
CA SER A 109 -7.51 0.05 5.27
C SER A 109 -6.05 0.31 4.87
N SER A 110 -5.81 1.35 4.07
CA SER A 110 -4.48 1.60 3.50
C SER A 110 -3.58 2.49 4.36
N ASN A 111 -4.13 3.18 5.35
CA ASN A 111 -3.43 4.22 6.11
C ASN A 111 -2.23 3.64 6.87
N GLU A 112 -2.45 2.62 7.71
CA GLU A 112 -1.39 1.94 8.48
C GLU A 112 -0.37 1.25 7.56
N ILE A 113 -0.83 0.53 6.53
CA ILE A 113 0.03 -0.17 5.57
C ILE A 113 0.99 0.82 4.89
N THR A 114 0.50 2.01 4.57
CA THR A 114 1.30 3.04 3.91
C THR A 114 2.34 3.62 4.85
N GLY A 115 1.99 3.86 6.12
CA GLY A 115 2.95 4.27 7.14
C GLY A 115 4.04 3.21 7.32
N TYR A 116 3.62 1.98 7.61
CA TYR A 116 4.52 0.87 7.91
C TYR A 116 5.51 0.59 6.77
N ARG A 117 5.04 0.47 5.51
CA ARG A 117 5.94 0.22 4.37
C ARG A 117 6.93 1.37 4.13
N THR A 118 6.51 2.62 4.36
CA THR A 118 7.36 3.80 4.15
C THR A 118 8.46 3.84 5.19
N SER A 119 8.09 3.63 6.47
CA SER A 119 9.04 3.53 7.57
C SER A 119 10.00 2.36 7.36
N MET A 120 9.51 1.18 6.98
CA MET A 120 10.36 0.00 6.78
C MET A 120 11.34 0.17 5.62
N ASN A 121 10.89 0.74 4.49
CA ASN A 121 11.78 1.07 3.38
C ASN A 121 12.84 2.10 3.82
N ALA A 122 12.45 3.14 4.57
CA ALA A 122 13.39 4.12 5.11
C ALA A 122 14.42 3.47 6.05
N PHE A 123 13.98 2.59 6.96
CA PHE A 123 14.89 1.83 7.84
C PHE A 123 15.87 0.97 7.06
N ARG A 124 15.47 0.37 5.93
CA ARG A 124 16.42 -0.38 5.09
C ARG A 124 17.44 0.53 4.44
N PHE A 125 16.99 1.65 3.86
CA PHE A 125 17.90 2.64 3.27
C PHE A 125 18.87 3.25 4.28
N LEU A 126 18.42 3.46 5.53
CA LEU A 126 19.24 4.02 6.60
C LEU A 126 20.12 2.96 7.29
N GLY A 127 19.64 1.71 7.39
CA GLY A 127 20.36 0.59 8.01
C GLY A 127 21.55 0.10 7.20
N GLU A 128 21.50 0.21 5.87
CA GLU A 128 22.67 -0.08 5.01
C GLU A 128 23.57 1.15 4.76
N ARG A 129 23.21 2.34 5.25
CA ARG A 129 23.96 3.58 5.04
C ARG A 129 24.58 4.19 6.30
N MET A 130 24.93 3.38 7.30
CA MET A 130 25.91 3.81 8.32
C MET A 130 27.37 3.78 7.80
N TRP A 131 27.60 3.55 6.50
CA TRP A 131 28.92 3.67 5.88
C TRP A 131 29.02 4.63 4.70
N ILE A 132 27.94 5.27 4.25
CA ILE A 132 28.04 6.32 3.22
C ILE A 132 27.14 7.50 3.62
N ILE A 133 27.75 8.39 4.40
CA ILE A 133 27.75 9.85 4.30
C ILE A 133 26.37 10.55 4.33
N LEU A 134 26.19 11.34 5.40
CA LEU A 134 25.46 12.62 5.53
C LEU A 134 24.03 12.71 4.97
#